data_AF-A0A0J7K3C6-F1
#
_entry.id   AF-A0A0J7K3C6-F1
#
_cell.length_a   1.000
_cell.length_b   1.000
_cell.length_c   1.000
_cell.angle_alpha   90.00
_cell.angle_beta   90.00
_cell.angle_gamma   90.00
#
_symmetry.space_group_name_H-M   'P 1'
#
loop_
_entity.id
_entity.type
_entity.pdbx_description
1 polymer ?
#
loop_
_entity_poly.entity_id
_entity_poly.type
_entity_poly.pdbx_seq_one_letter_code
_entity_poly.pdbx_strand_id
1 'polypeptide(L)'
;MDDAEKPFVKKVPKTDKTDPKRLKKDLPKLVKNITGEDRILLIGTSSKPWDGDQKLLYQTYDKVIYIPRPDYGTVSLIWKDLLYK
;
A
#
# COMPACT_ATOMS: atom_id res chain seq x y z
N MET A 1 1.69 3.07 6.22
CA MET A 1 2.91 3.26 5.40
C MET A 1 2.47 3.81 4.06
N ASP A 2 2.94 4.99 3.70
CA ASP A 2 2.64 5.55 2.37
C ASP A 2 3.63 5.02 1.32
N ASP A 3 3.17 4.87 0.08
CA ASP A 3 3.89 4.25 -1.04
C ASP A 3 4.53 2.89 -0.69
N ALA A 4 3.72 1.93 -0.27
CA ALA A 4 4.11 0.59 0.16
C ALA A 4 4.92 -0.23 -0.89
N GLU A 5 4.87 0.16 -2.16
CA GLU A 5 5.65 -0.43 -3.26
C GLU A 5 7.13 -0.03 -3.25
N LYS A 6 7.49 1.12 -2.64
CA LYS A 6 8.85 1.69 -2.67
C LYS A 6 9.93 0.73 -2.17
N PRO A 7 9.77 0.00 -1.05
CA PRO A 7 10.71 -1.02 -0.60
C PRO A 7 11.00 -2.12 -1.62
N PHE A 8 10.04 -2.36 -2.52
CA PHE A 8 10.04 -3.49 -3.43
C PHE A 8 10.26 -3.08 -4.88
N VAL A 9 10.55 -1.80 -5.17
CA VAL A 9 10.75 -1.32 -6.56
C VAL A 9 11.79 -2.14 -7.31
N LYS A 10 11.46 -2.52 -8.55
CA LYS A 10 12.39 -3.28 -9.40
C LYS A 10 13.58 -2.41 -9.76
N LYS A 11 13.33 -1.18 -10.23
CA LYS A 11 14.33 -0.21 -10.66
C LYS A 11 14.23 1.06 -9.80
N VAL A 12 15.36 1.50 -9.25
CA VAL A 12 15.45 2.76 -8.52
C VAL A 12 15.85 3.84 -9.53
N PRO A 13 15.07 4.92 -9.69
CA PRO A 13 15.47 6.06 -10.50
C PRO A 13 16.78 6.67 -9.94
N LYS A 14 17.73 7.02 -10.82
CA LYS A 14 19.01 7.62 -10.39
C LYS A 14 18.85 8.99 -9.70
N THR A 15 17.69 9.61 -9.86
CA THR A 15 17.30 10.88 -9.23
C THR A 15 16.83 10.72 -7.78
N ASP A 16 16.52 9.50 -7.36
CA ASP A 16 15.99 9.24 -6.03
C ASP A 16 17.10 8.90 -5.04
N LYS A 17 17.34 9.80 -4.08
CA LYS A 17 18.37 9.66 -3.04
C LYS A 17 17.87 8.95 -1.77
N THR A 18 16.61 8.50 -1.73
CA THR A 18 15.97 8.01 -0.50
C THR A 18 16.24 6.54 -0.14
N ASP A 19 17.21 5.88 -0.79
CA ASP A 19 17.55 4.46 -0.58
C ASP A 19 16.32 3.54 -0.42
N PRO A 20 15.40 3.54 -1.41
CA PRO A 20 14.09 2.92 -1.28
C PRO A 20 14.16 1.42 -0.94
N LYS A 21 15.23 0.71 -1.34
CA LYS A 21 15.41 -0.73 -1.07
C LYS A 21 15.86 -1.06 0.36
N ARG A 22 16.11 -0.08 1.23
CA ARG A 22 16.63 -0.29 2.59
C ARG A 22 15.77 -1.25 3.42
N LEU A 23 14.45 -1.13 3.31
CA LEU A 23 13.50 -1.95 4.07
C LEU A 23 13.11 -3.27 3.38
N LYS A 24 13.65 -3.56 2.18
CA LYS A 24 13.22 -4.70 1.36
C LYS A 24 13.29 -6.04 2.11
N LYS A 25 14.30 -6.23 2.97
CA LYS A 25 14.52 -7.48 3.73
C LYS A 25 13.97 -7.42 5.16
N ASP A 26 14.00 -6.24 5.78
CA ASP A 26 13.66 -6.09 7.19
C ASP A 26 12.16 -5.96 7.41
N LEU A 27 11.44 -5.30 6.48
CA LEU A 27 10.00 -5.13 6.57
C LEU A 27 9.26 -6.50 6.56
N PRO A 28 9.50 -7.43 5.63
CA PRO A 28 8.84 -8.74 5.67
C PRO A 28 9.17 -9.55 6.93
N LYS A 29 10.36 -9.39 7.50
CA LYS A 29 10.74 -10.05 8.76
C LYS A 29 9.98 -9.47 9.94
N LEU A 30 9.89 -8.14 10.01
CA LEU A 30 9.19 -7.46 11.09
C LEU A 30 7.70 -7.80 11.07
N VAL A 31 7.08 -7.82 9.89
CA VAL A 31 5.66 -8.18 9.77
C VAL A 31 5.41 -9.63 10.17
N LYS A 32 6.27 -10.57 9.77
CA LYS A 32 6.14 -11.99 10.18
C LYS A 32 6.25 -12.21 11.68
N ASN A 33 6.92 -11.32 12.40
CA ASN A 33 7.04 -11.41 13.85
C ASN A 33 5.80 -10.86 14.57
N ILE A 34 4.89 -10.17 13.88
CA ILE A 34 3.63 -9.69 14.46
C ILE A 34 2.68 -10.88 14.52
N THR A 35 2.20 -11.17 15.73
CA THR A 35 1.26 -12.26 16.00
C THR A 35 -0.15 -11.72 16.28
N GLY A 36 -1.14 -12.61 16.32
CA GLY A 36 -2.52 -12.25 16.66
C GLY A 36 -2.69 -11.72 18.08
N GLU A 37 -1.78 -12.08 19.00
CA GLU A 37 -1.80 -11.61 20.39
C GLU A 37 -1.45 -10.12 20.50
N ASP A 38 -0.60 -9.63 19.60
CA ASP A 38 -0.13 -8.25 19.55
C ASP A 38 -1.24 -7.27 19.15
N ARG A 39 -2.29 -7.73 18.46
CA ARG A 39 -3.43 -6.93 17.99
C ARG A 39 -3.02 -5.70 17.15
N ILE A 40 -1.99 -5.86 16.32
CA ILE A 40 -1.48 -4.81 15.43
C ILE A 40 -2.01 -5.05 14.00
N LEU A 41 -2.41 -3.97 13.33
CA LEU A 41 -2.77 -3.97 11.91
C LEU A 41 -1.81 -3.09 11.11
N LEU A 42 -1.08 -3.70 10.17
CA LEU A 42 -0.25 -2.96 9.22
C LEU A 42 -1.07 -2.56 8.00
N ILE A 43 -1.17 -1.26 7.74
CA ILE A 43 -1.81 -0.70 6.55
C ILE A 43 -0.76 -0.03 5.66
N GLY A 44 -0.66 -0.50 4.41
CA GLY A 44 0.13 0.11 3.35
C GLY A 44 -0.78 0.71 2.28
N THR A 45 -0.52 1.95 1.88
CA THR A 45 -1.17 2.59 0.72
C THR A 45 -0.23 2.55 -0.46
N SER A 46 -0.75 2.31 -1.66
CA SER A 46 0.04 2.23 -2.88
C SER A 46 -0.76 2.79 -4.05
N SER A 47 -0.13 3.61 -4.88
CA SER A 47 -0.73 4.11 -6.12
C SER A 47 -0.23 3.36 -7.35
N LYS A 48 0.94 2.69 -7.25
CA LYS A 48 1.58 1.95 -8.34
C LYS A 48 2.11 0.60 -7.86
N PRO A 49 1.24 -0.33 -7.42
CA PRO A 49 1.67 -1.64 -6.91
C PRO A 49 2.45 -2.47 -7.96
N TRP A 50 2.33 -2.16 -9.25
CA TRP A 50 3.05 -2.82 -10.35
C TRP A 50 4.53 -2.41 -10.48
N ASP A 51 4.94 -1.26 -9.93
CA ASP A 51 6.35 -0.81 -9.97
C ASP A 51 7.23 -1.62 -8.98
N GLY A 52 6.58 -2.24 -7.99
CA GLY A 52 7.18 -3.14 -7.02
C GLY A 52 7.29 -4.59 -7.51
N ASP A 53 8.09 -5.38 -6.79
CA ASP A 53 8.08 -6.84 -6.84
C ASP A 53 6.79 -7.35 -6.17
N GLN A 54 5.81 -7.71 -6.99
CA GLN A 54 4.49 -8.18 -6.56
C GLN A 54 4.57 -9.38 -5.60
N LYS A 55 5.53 -10.29 -5.80
CA LYS A 55 5.67 -11.47 -4.95
C LYS A 55 6.07 -11.09 -3.53
N LEU A 56 6.99 -10.14 -3.39
CA LEU A 56 7.41 -9.64 -2.08
C LEU A 56 6.37 -8.74 -1.43
N LEU A 57 5.66 -7.93 -2.23
CA LEU A 57 4.57 -7.09 -1.75
C LEU A 57 3.46 -7.95 -1.13
N TYR A 58 2.97 -8.96 -1.86
CA TYR A 58 1.91 -9.86 -1.37
C TYR A 58 2.37 -10.84 -0.30
N GLN A 59 3.69 -11.04 -0.12
CA GLN A 59 4.22 -11.75 1.05
C GLN A 59 4.23 -10.89 2.31
N THR A 60 4.28 -9.56 2.16
CA THR A 60 4.34 -8.61 3.29
C THR A 60 2.96 -8.13 3.70
N TYR A 61 2.02 -8.04 2.77
CA TYR A 61 0.64 -7.60 3.01
C TYR A 61 -0.34 -8.73 2.70
N ASP A 62 -1.01 -9.25 3.71
CA ASP A 62 -1.89 -10.42 3.59
C ASP A 62 -3.15 -10.16 2.77
N LYS A 63 -3.69 -8.93 2.85
CA LYS A 63 -4.91 -8.51 2.14
C LYS A 63 -4.65 -7.27 1.31
N VAL A 64 -5.17 -7.30 0.09
CA VAL A 64 -5.08 -6.18 -0.86
C VAL A 64 -6.48 -5.76 -1.24
N ILE A 65 -6.79 -4.49 -1.01
CA ILE A 65 -8.08 -3.89 -1.34
C ILE A 65 -7.86 -2.93 -2.49
N TYR A 66 -8.46 -3.24 -3.64
CA TYR A 66 -8.46 -2.31 -4.76
C TYR A 66 -9.53 -1.23 -4.54
N ILE A 67 -9.13 0.03 -4.66
CA ILE A 67 -10.02 1.18 -4.56
C ILE A 67 -10.32 1.66 -5.99
N PRO A 68 -11.45 1.25 -6.60
CA PRO A 68 -11.81 1.68 -7.94
C PRO A 68 -12.23 3.15 -7.94
N ARG A 69 -12.29 3.72 -9.15
CA ARG A 69 -12.97 5.00 -9.37
C ARG A 69 -14.46 4.85 -9.01
N PRO A 70 -15.07 5.82 -8.33
CA PRO A 70 -16.48 5.75 -7.97
C PRO A 70 -17.34 5.72 -9.24
N ASP A 71 -18.38 4.91 -9.21
CA ASP A 71 -19.39 4.84 -10.27
C ASP A 71 -20.39 5.99 -10.14
N TYR A 72 -21.30 6.11 -11.11
CA TYR A 72 -22.29 7.18 -11.12
C TYR A 72 -23.15 7.21 -9.84
N GLY A 73 -23.56 6.03 -9.33
CA GLY A 73 -24.35 5.93 -8.11
C GLY A 73 -23.59 6.46 -6.89
N THR A 74 -22.34 6.03 -6.72
CA THR A 74 -21.47 6.51 -5.63
C THR A 74 -21.21 8.01 -5.75
N VAL A 75 -20.94 8.52 -6.95
CA VAL A 75 -20.76 9.96 -7.18
C VAL A 75 -22.05 10.72 -6.84
N SER A 76 -23.22 10.28 -7.31
CA SER A 76 -24.50 10.92 -6.98
C SER A 76 -24.74 11.00 -5.47
N LEU A 77 -24.42 9.94 -4.72
CA LEU A 77 -24.51 9.93 -3.26
C LEU A 77 -23.54 10.90 -2.60
N ILE A 78 -22.27 10.93 -3.05
CA ILE A 78 -21.24 11.87 -2.56
C ILE A 78 -21.71 13.30 -2.78
N TRP A 79 -22.23 13.63 -3.97
CA TRP A 79 -22.72 14.96 -4.28
C TRP A 79 -23.93 15.35 -3.43
N LYS A 80 -24.83 14.40 -3.18
CA LYS A 80 -25.96 14.61 -2.27
C LYS A 80 -25.47 14.99 -0.86
N ASP A 81 -24.52 14.23 -0.31
CA ASP A 81 -23.99 14.47 1.04
C ASP A 81 -23.18 15.77 1.16
N LEU A 82 -22.41 16.11 0.12
CA LEU A 82 -21.57 17.32 0.13
C LEU A 82 -22.35 18.62 -0.11
N LEU A 83 -23.38 18.59 -0.96
CA LEU A 83 -24.11 19.80 -1.37
C LEU A 83 -25.41 20.05 -0.63
N TYR A 84 -26.09 18.99 -0.16
CA TYR A 84 -27.41 19.10 0.45
C TYR A 84 -27.40 18.82 1.95
N LYS A 85 -26.28 19.15 2.62
CA LYS A 85 -26.19 19.20 4.08
C LYS A 85 -27.07 20.31 4.66
#